data_AF-A0A2P8W2T3-F1
#
_entry.id   AF-A0A2P8W2T3-F1
#
_cell.length_a   1.000
_cell.length_b   1.000
_cell.length_c   1.000
_cell.angle_alpha   90.00
_cell.angle_beta   90.00
_cell.angle_gamma   90.00
#
_symmetry.space_group_name_H-M   'P 1'
#
loop_
_entity.id
_entity.type
_entity.pdbx_description
1 polymer ?
#
loop_
_entity_poly.entity_id
_entity_poly.type
_entity_poly.pdbx_seq_one_letter_code
_entity_poly.pdbx_strand_id
1 'polypeptide(L)' 'MQKIEEMAIQSSGDVVLVRQAVRQFAIEIGFGLVDQTKIVPAASELARNTLDYGGGGTVRLEA' A
#
# COMPACT_ATOMS: atom_id res chain seq x y z
N MET A 1 5.92 0.31 19.57
CA MET A 1 4.69 1.05 19.22
C MET A 1 4.11 0.35 18.00
N GLN A 2 2.81 0.08 17.97
CA GLN A 2 2.14 -0.31 16.72
C GLN A 2 2.18 0.90 15.78
N LYS A 3 2.72 0.71 14.58
CA LYS A 3 2.72 1.74 13.54
C LYS A 3 1.45 1.55 12.73
N ILE A 4 0.62 2.58 12.66
CA ILE A 4 -0.58 2.59 11.81
C ILE A 4 -0.48 3.78 10.88
N GLU A 5 -0.70 3.55 9.59
CA GLU A 5 -0.80 4.60 8.57
C GLU A 5 -2.10 4.43 7.78
N GLU A 6 -2.85 5.51 7.60
CA GLU A 6 -4.08 5.53 6.81
C GLU A 6 -3.99 6.57 5.70
N MET A 7 -4.43 6.20 4.49
CA MET A 7 -4.37 7.06 3.32
C MET A 7 -5.61 6.90 2.46
N ALA A 8 -6.11 8.02 1.92
CA ALA A 8 -7.19 7.99 0.94
C ALA A 8 -6.66 7.55 -0.43
N ILE A 9 -7.50 6.85 -1.20
CA ILE A 9 -7.28 6.49 -2.59
C ILE A 9 -8.37 7.19 -3.39
N GLN A 10 -8.05 8.32 -4.01
CA GLN A 10 -8.98 9.17 -4.76
C GLN A 10 -8.49 9.41 -6.19
N SER A 11 -7.23 9.14 -6.46
CA SER A 11 -6.56 9.39 -7.73
C SER A 11 -5.46 8.35 -8.00
N SER A 12 -5.02 8.28 -9.25
CA SER A 12 -3.88 7.43 -9.64
C SER A 12 -2.57 7.83 -8.93
N GLY A 13 -2.44 9.10 -8.53
CA GLY A 13 -1.33 9.57 -7.70
C GLY A 13 -1.31 8.90 -6.33
N ASP A 14 -2.48 8.68 -5.73
CA ASP A 14 -2.58 8.03 -4.43
C ASP A 14 -2.13 6.57 -4.49
N VAL A 15 -2.40 5.86 -5.58
CA VAL A 15 -1.91 4.48 -5.80
C VAL A 15 -0.37 4.43 -5.76
N VAL A 16 0.31 5.45 -6.29
CA VAL A 16 1.78 5.55 -6.21
C VAL A 16 2.23 5.78 -4.77
N LEU A 17 1.54 6.63 -4.03
CA LEU A 17 1.84 6.88 -2.62
C LEU A 17 1.61 5.60 -1.77
N VAL A 18 0.54 4.85 -2.00
CA VAL A 18 0.28 3.56 -1.34
C VAL A 18 1.43 2.59 -1.60
N ARG A 19 1.90 2.48 -2.86
CA ARG A 19 3.04 1.63 -3.22
C ARG A 19 4.30 1.99 -2.44
N GLN A 20 4.59 3.29 -2.31
CA GLN A 20 5.74 3.78 -1.58
C GLN A 20 5.62 3.50 -0.07
N ALA A 21 4.44 3.77 0.51
CA ALA A 21 4.16 3.51 1.92
C ALA A 21 4.29 2.02 2.26
N VAL A 22 3.69 1.13 1.47
CA VAL A 22 3.79 -0.33 1.65
C VAL A 22 5.23 -0.81 1.56
N ARG A 23 6.02 -0.28 0.61
CA ARG A 23 7.45 -0.62 0.50
C ARG A 23 8.22 -0.20 1.75
N GLN A 24 7.99 1.02 2.23
CA GLN A 24 8.65 1.53 3.42
C GLN A 24 8.27 0.72 4.66
N PHE A 25 6.98 0.41 4.82
CA PHE A 25 6.45 -0.41 5.90
C PHE A 25 7.07 -1.82 5.88
N ALA A 26 7.15 -2.46 4.71
CA ALA A 26 7.76 -3.78 4.54
C ALA A 26 9.26 -3.79 4.92
N ILE A 27 10.01 -2.73 4.59
CA ILE A 27 11.41 -2.59 5.00
C ILE A 27 11.52 -2.47 6.52
N GLU A 28 10.70 -1.61 7.13
CA GLU A 28 10.73 -1.34 8.57
C GLU A 28 10.39 -2.57 9.41
N ILE A 29 9.45 -3.40 8.95
CA ILE A 29 9.08 -4.65 9.64
C ILE A 29 10.01 -5.82 9.31
N GLY A 30 11.05 -5.61 8.48
CA GLY A 30 12.10 -6.58 8.23
C GLY A 30 11.78 -7.63 7.15
N PHE A 31 10.85 -7.36 6.23
CA PHE A 31 10.59 -8.29 5.12
C PHE A 31 11.81 -8.42 4.21
N GLY A 32 12.10 -9.65 3.78
CA GLY A 32 13.14 -9.92 2.81
C GLY A 32 12.81 -9.36 1.43
N LEU A 33 13.82 -9.22 0.56
CA LEU A 33 13.62 -8.69 -0.79
C LEU A 33 12.58 -9.48 -1.61
N VAL A 34 12.55 -10.80 -1.46
CA VAL A 34 11.57 -11.67 -2.15
C VAL A 34 10.14 -11.41 -1.67
N ASP A 35 9.94 -11.09 -0.39
CA ASP A 35 8.60 -10.78 0.13
C ASP A 35 8.18 -9.37 -0.29
N GLN A 36 9.11 -8.42 -0.30
CA GLN A 36 8.88 -7.07 -0.81
C GLN A 36 8.45 -7.07 -2.28
N THR A 37 9.07 -7.89 -3.14
CA THR A 37 8.69 -7.99 -4.56
C THR A 37 7.32 -8.63 -4.77
N LYS A 38 6.74 -9.29 -3.76
CA LYS A 38 5.38 -9.83 -3.81
C LYS A 38 4.35 -8.85 -3.23
N ILE A 39 4.61 -8.34 -2.02
CA ILE A 39 3.62 -7.54 -1.29
C ILE A 39 3.42 -6.14 -1.90
N VAL A 40 4.49 -5.51 -2.38
CA VAL A 40 4.43 -4.14 -2.92
C VAL A 40 3.60 -4.09 -4.22
N PRO A 41 3.82 -4.97 -5.22
CA PRO A 41 2.93 -5.04 -6.38
C PRO A 41 1.50 -5.42 -6.01
N ALA A 42 1.29 -6.43 -5.15
CA ALA A 42 -0.04 -6.85 -4.75
C ALA A 42 -0.86 -5.71 -4.13
N ALA A 43 -0.27 -4.94 -3.22
CA ALA A 43 -0.95 -3.79 -2.63
C ALA A 43 -1.23 -2.67 -3.64
N SER A 44 -0.36 -2.47 -4.63
CA SER A 44 -0.57 -1.49 -5.71
C SER A 44 -1.75 -1.88 -6.60
N GLU A 45 -1.87 -3.17 -6.93
CA GLU A 45 -3.00 -3.69 -7.73
C GLU A 45 -4.32 -3.61 -6.95
N LEU A 46 -4.31 -3.88 -5.64
CA LEU A 46 -5.49 -3.70 -4.79
C LEU A 46 -5.91 -2.22 -4.70
N ALA A 47 -4.95 -1.30 -4.53
CA ALA A 47 -5.22 0.13 -4.50
C ALA A 47 -5.78 0.64 -5.84
N ARG A 48 -5.20 0.18 -6.96
CA ARG A 48 -5.71 0.46 -8.30
C ARG A 48 -7.13 -0.05 -8.48
N ASN A 49 -7.41 -1.30 -8.09
CA ASN A 49 -8.75 -1.87 -8.22
C ASN A 49 -9.78 -1.14 -7.34
N THR A 50 -9.36 -0.72 -6.14
CA THR A 50 -10.18 0.11 -5.25
C THR A 50 -10.55 1.43 -5.91
N LEU A 51 -9.61 2.06 -6.63
CA LEU A 51 -9.87 3.28 -7.37
C LEU A 51 -10.75 3.04 -8.61
N ASP A 52 -10.26 2.21 -9.53
CA ASP A 52 -10.80 2.08 -10.89
C ASP A 52 -12.18 1.42 -10.90
N TYR A 53 -12.39 0.44 -10.01
CA TYR A 53 -13.65 -0.32 -9.94
C TYR A 53 -14.48 0.02 -8.70
N GLY A 54 -13.85 0.48 -7.62
CA GLY A 54 -14.54 0.87 -6.38
C GLY A 54 -14.93 2.34 -6.30
N GLY A 55 -14.41 3.20 -7.19
CA GLY A 55 -14.63 4.66 -7.14
C GLY A 55 -13.79 5.37 -6.07
N GLY A 56 -12.80 4.70 -5.50
CA GLY A 56 -11.94 5.19 -4.44
C GLY A 56 -12.17 4.50 -3.09
N GLY A 57 -11.37 4.87 -2.09
CA GLY A 57 -11.46 4.26 -0.76
C GLY A 57 -10.33 4.71 0.17
N THR A 58 -9.97 3.83 1.10
CA THR A 58 -8.90 4.07 2.09
C THR A 58 -8.06 2.82 2.23
N VAL A 59 -6.75 2.99 2.34
CA VAL A 59 -5.82 1.93 2.77
C VAL A 59 -5.38 2.19 4.21
N ARG A 60 -5.28 1.11 4.98
CA ARG A 60 -4.70 1.11 6.33
C ARG A 60 -3.54 0.11 6.35
N LEU A 61 -2.36 0.55 6.79
CA LEU A 61 -1.18 -0.28 7.00
C LEU A 61 -0.95 -0.42 8.51
N GLU A 62 -0.69 -1.64 8.98
CA GLU A 62 -0.45 -1.95 10.40
C GLU A 62 0.50 -3.13 10.59
N ALA A 63 1.25 -3.13 11.71
CA ALA A 63 2.14 -4.19 12.18
C ALA A 63 2.13 -4.29 13.71
#